data_AF-A0A7X6FPG2-F1
#
_entry.id   AF-A0A7X6FPG2-F1
#
_cell.length_a   1.000
_cell.length_b   1.000
_cell.length_c   1.000
_cell.angle_alpha   90.00
_cell.angle_beta   90.00
_cell.angle_gamma   90.00
#
_symmetry.space_group_name_H-M   'P 1'
#
loop_
_entity.id
_entity.type
_entity.pdbx_description
1 polymer ?
#
loop_
_entity_poly.entity_id
_entity_poly.type
_entity_poly.pdbx_seq_one_letter_code
_entity_poly.pdbx_strand_id
1 'polypeptide(L)'
;MPDYVPDVAAGSAAPVQLSEWKIKAIKICILLERRGFVTIADFKHVEINRQRWLAMHWLKFGDGRGIYVKGSNPLDLRAQHPINFAQIESDFEKWKPAEVVPAQAVML
;
A
#
# COMPACT_ATOMS: atom_id res chain seq x y z
N MET A 1 -3.61 -17.32 -14.19
CA MET A 1 -2.21 -16.89 -14.44
C MET A 1 -1.88 -15.86 -13.37
N PRO A 2 -0.74 -15.90 -12.69
CA PRO A 2 -0.43 -14.87 -11.68
C PRO A 2 -0.21 -13.50 -12.36
N ASP A 3 -0.71 -12.44 -11.73
CA ASP A 3 -0.69 -11.07 -12.29
C ASP A 3 0.69 -10.42 -12.32
N TYR A 4 1.68 -11.02 -11.64
CA TYR A 4 3.04 -10.48 -11.56
C TYR A 4 4.07 -11.61 -11.71
N VAL A 5 4.82 -11.58 -12.82
CA VAL A 5 5.97 -12.44 -13.08
C VAL A 5 7.22 -11.57 -13.03
N PRO A 6 8.21 -11.86 -12.18
CA PRO A 6 9.51 -11.20 -12.25
C PRO A 6 10.30 -11.72 -13.46
N ASP A 7 10.97 -10.81 -14.18
CA ASP A 7 12.01 -11.21 -15.15
C ASP A 7 13.17 -11.84 -14.40
N VAL A 8 13.45 -13.12 -14.70
CA VAL A 8 14.58 -13.84 -14.12
C VAL A 8 15.60 -14.06 -15.23
N ALA A 9 16.80 -13.53 -15.06
CA ALA A 9 17.96 -13.95 -15.86
C ALA A 9 18.19 -15.46 -15.62
N ALA A 10 18.35 -16.22 -16.70
CA ALA A 10 18.56 -17.66 -16.65
C ALA A 10 19.77 -18.00 -15.75
N GLY A 11 19.52 -18.69 -14.63
CA GLY A 11 20.57 -19.23 -13.76
C GLY A 11 20.55 -18.80 -12.28
N SER A 12 19.54 -18.06 -11.81
CA SER A 12 19.41 -17.73 -10.37
C SER A 12 18.25 -18.47 -9.72
N ALA A 13 18.40 -18.83 -8.45
CA ALA A 13 17.44 -19.59 -7.64
C ALA A 13 16.01 -19.06 -7.82
N ALA A 14 15.04 -19.97 -7.85
CA ALA A 14 13.64 -19.71 -8.19
C ALA A 14 13.13 -18.34 -7.68
N PRO A 15 12.45 -17.54 -8.53
CA PRO A 15 12.03 -16.19 -8.18
C PRO A 15 11.26 -16.22 -6.87
N VAL A 16 11.74 -15.45 -5.89
CA VAL A 16 11.07 -15.30 -4.59
C VAL A 16 9.73 -14.63 -4.85
N GLN A 17 8.67 -15.43 -4.99
CA GLN A 17 7.33 -14.92 -5.20
C GLN A 17 6.95 -14.04 -4.02
N LEU A 18 6.60 -12.79 -4.30
CA LEU A 18 6.09 -11.88 -3.28
C LEU A 18 4.78 -12.47 -2.75
N SER A 19 4.64 -12.60 -1.43
CA SER A 19 3.39 -13.10 -0.86
C SER A 19 2.24 -12.14 -1.19
N GLU A 20 1.03 -12.67 -1.32
CA GLU A 20 -0.18 -11.87 -1.58
C GLU A 20 -0.31 -10.72 -0.57
N TRP A 21 0.00 -10.98 0.70
CA TRP A 21 0.02 -9.97 1.75
C TRP A 21 0.98 -8.81 1.44
N LYS A 22 2.18 -9.08 0.93
CA LYS A 22 3.16 -8.05 0.58
C LYS A 22 2.69 -7.22 -0.62
N ILE A 23 2.07 -7.84 -1.62
CA ILE A 23 1.50 -7.11 -2.77
C ILE A 23 0.44 -6.12 -2.28
N LYS A 24 -0.50 -6.59 -1.44
CA LYS A 24 -1.52 -5.76 -0.80
C LYS A 24 -0.90 -4.66 0.08
N ALA A 25 0.14 -4.98 0.83
CA ALA A 25 0.80 -3.99 1.69
C ALA A 25 1.51 -2.89 0.89
N ILE A 26 2.19 -3.22 -0.21
CA ILE A 26 2.81 -2.25 -1.11
C ILE A 26 1.76 -1.25 -1.64
N LYS A 27 0.57 -1.72 -2.03
CA LYS A 27 -0.51 -0.84 -2.49
C LYS A 27 -0.90 0.21 -1.44
N ILE A 28 -0.96 -0.17 -0.16
CA ILE A 28 -1.21 0.77 0.94
C ILE A 28 -0.05 1.75 1.12
N CYS A 29 1.21 1.30 1.05
CA CYS A 29 2.37 2.19 1.10
C CYS A 29 2.36 3.21 -0.05
N ILE A 30 2.03 2.80 -1.28
CA ILE A 30 1.90 3.69 -2.44
C ILE A 30 0.81 4.74 -2.20
N LEU A 31 -0.38 4.34 -1.74
CA LEU A 31 -1.46 5.29 -1.44
C LEU A 31 -1.04 6.30 -0.39
N LEU A 32 -0.36 5.83 0.66
CA LEU A 32 0.14 6.67 1.74
C LEU A 32 1.22 7.66 1.27
N GLU A 33 2.11 7.25 0.36
CA GLU A 33 3.13 8.13 -0.23
C GLU A 33 2.52 9.17 -1.17
N ARG A 34 1.54 8.78 -1.99
CA ARG A 34 0.92 9.67 -2.98
C ARG A 34 -0.04 10.68 -2.36
N ARG A 35 -0.81 10.27 -1.34
CA ARG A 35 -1.87 11.11 -0.74
C ARG A 35 -1.45 11.72 0.60
N GLY A 36 -0.44 11.16 1.27
CA GLY A 36 -0.08 11.48 2.64
C GLY A 36 -0.94 10.78 3.70
N PHE A 37 -2.03 10.12 3.29
CA PHE A 37 -2.95 9.40 4.17
C PHE A 37 -3.59 8.20 3.46
N VAL A 38 -4.18 7.30 4.26
CA VAL A 38 -5.06 6.21 3.81
C VAL A 38 -6.31 6.16 4.67
N THR A 39 -7.38 5.59 4.15
CA THR A 39 -8.71 5.56 4.76
C THR A 39 -9.15 4.13 5.06
N ILE A 40 -10.24 3.97 5.82
CA ILE A 40 -10.89 2.66 6.01
C ILE A 40 -11.27 2.03 4.67
N ALA A 41 -11.72 2.84 3.70
CA ALA A 41 -12.12 2.37 2.38
C ALA A 41 -10.93 1.79 1.59
N ASP A 42 -9.74 2.41 1.69
CA ASP A 42 -8.52 1.91 1.03
C ASP A 42 -8.15 0.51 1.54
N PHE A 43 -8.23 0.28 2.86
CA PHE A 43 -7.98 -1.05 3.45
C PHE A 43 -9.00 -2.09 3.00
N LYS A 44 -10.27 -1.70 2.87
CA LYS A 44 -11.33 -2.60 2.39
C LYS A 44 -11.12 -2.93 0.90
N HIS A 45 -10.79 -1.93 0.08
CA HIS A 45 -10.53 -2.09 -1.35
C HIS A 45 -9.34 -3.01 -1.62
N VAL A 46 -8.26 -2.85 -0.86
CA VAL A 46 -7.04 -3.67 -0.98
C VAL A 46 -7.17 -5.01 -0.23
N GLU A 47 -8.24 -5.19 0.54
CA GLU A 47 -8.53 -6.39 1.32
C GLU A 47 -7.39 -6.77 2.29
N ILE A 48 -6.91 -5.79 3.04
CA ILE A 48 -5.83 -5.98 4.02
C ILE A 48 -6.22 -5.48 5.40
N ASN A 49 -5.87 -6.25 6.43
CA ASN A 49 -6.25 -5.96 7.81
C ASN A 49 -5.51 -4.71 8.33
N ARG A 50 -6.26 -3.62 8.52
CA ARG A 50 -5.80 -2.35 9.10
C ARG A 50 -5.29 -2.45 10.54
N GLN A 51 -5.90 -3.27 11.40
CA GLN A 51 -5.54 -3.34 12.82
C GLN A 51 -4.08 -3.72 13.00
N ARG A 52 -3.55 -4.60 12.14
CA ARG A 52 -2.13 -4.95 12.12
C ARG A 52 -1.22 -3.73 11.90
N TRP A 53 -1.61 -2.79 11.03
CA TRP A 53 -0.82 -1.59 10.76
C TRP A 53 -0.76 -0.65 11.96
N LEU A 54 -1.85 -0.54 12.71
CA LEU A 54 -1.91 0.26 13.94
C LEU A 54 -1.13 -0.42 15.08
N ALA A 55 -1.31 -1.72 15.26
CA ALA A 55 -0.63 -2.49 16.31
C ALA A 55 0.90 -2.48 16.15
N MET A 56 1.39 -2.47 14.91
CA MET A 56 2.83 -2.40 14.61
C MET A 56 3.38 -0.97 14.55
N HIS A 57 2.55 0.04 14.85
CA HIS A 57 2.92 1.47 14.78
C HIS A 57 3.37 1.95 13.39
N TRP A 58 3.00 1.22 12.34
CA TRP A 58 3.23 1.61 10.95
C TRP A 58 2.35 2.78 10.54
N LEU A 59 1.17 2.87 11.15
CA LEU A 59 0.23 3.98 11.01
C LEU A 59 -0.19 4.53 12.37
N LYS A 60 -0.72 5.75 12.36
CA LYS A 60 -1.43 6.39 13.46
C LYS A 60 -2.72 7.05 12.95
N PHE A 61 -3.62 7.40 13.85
CA PHE A 61 -4.80 8.20 13.52
C PHE A 61 -4.38 9.60 13.03
N GLY A 62 -4.99 10.06 11.93
CA GLY A 62 -4.88 11.45 11.47
C GLY A 62 -6.01 12.32 12.00
N ASP A 63 -6.12 13.55 11.48
CA ASP A 63 -7.03 14.59 11.99
C ASP A 63 -8.52 14.35 11.64
N GLY A 64 -8.80 13.40 10.75
CA GLY A 64 -10.16 13.03 10.35
C GLY A 64 -10.55 11.63 10.80
N ARG A 65 -11.85 11.44 11.09
CA ARG A 65 -12.38 10.11 11.42
C ARG A 65 -12.10 9.13 10.27
N GLY A 66 -11.44 8.03 10.59
CA GLY A 66 -11.11 6.99 9.62
C GLY A 66 -9.99 7.36 8.65
N ILE A 67 -9.26 8.44 8.91
CA ILE A 67 -8.02 8.82 8.22
C ILE A 67 -6.83 8.33 9.04
N TYR A 68 -5.86 7.73 8.35
CA TYR A 68 -4.63 7.21 8.94
C TYR A 68 -3.43 7.76 8.19
N VAL A 69 -2.41 8.15 8.93
CA VAL A 69 -1.17 8.73 8.41
C VAL A 69 0.03 7.91 8.89
N LYS A 70 1.23 8.19 8.35
CA LYS A 70 2.48 7.51 8.76
C LYS A 70 2.64 7.53 10.28
N GLY A 71 2.89 6.35 10.86
CA GLY A 71 3.14 6.15 12.28
C GLY A 71 4.58 6.50 12.69
N SER A 72 4.96 6.12 13.91
CA SER A 72 6.32 6.34 14.42
C SER A 72 7.36 5.38 13.82
N ASN A 73 6.92 4.22 13.31
CA ASN A 73 7.78 3.24 12.65
C ASN A 73 7.14 2.81 11.32
N PRO A 74 7.05 3.68 10.31
CA PRO A 74 6.33 3.37 9.08
C PRO A 74 6.94 2.16 8.37
N LEU A 75 6.08 1.28 7.86
CA LEU A 75 6.52 0.13 7.07
C LEU A 75 7.14 0.61 5.75
N ASP A 76 8.44 0.39 5.59
CA ASP A 76 9.19 0.77 4.39
C ASP A 76 9.39 -0.42 3.44
N LEU A 77 8.36 -0.72 2.65
CA LEU A 77 8.44 -1.75 1.60
C LEU A 77 9.13 -1.25 0.33
N ARG A 78 9.31 0.06 0.16
CA ARG A 78 10.03 0.61 -0.99
C ARG A 78 11.51 0.25 -0.90
N ALA A 79 12.11 0.39 0.28
CA ALA A 79 13.49 -0.03 0.52
C ALA A 79 13.66 -1.56 0.48
N GLN A 80 12.70 -2.32 1.02
CA GLN A 80 12.79 -3.79 1.06
C GLN A 80 12.56 -4.46 -0.30
N HIS A 81 11.70 -3.88 -1.15
CA HIS A 81 11.23 -4.49 -2.39
C HIS A 81 11.16 -3.46 -3.55
N PRO A 82 12.26 -2.78 -3.90
CA PRO A 82 12.22 -1.62 -4.81
C PRO A 82 11.68 -1.94 -6.21
N ILE A 83 12.01 -3.12 -6.77
CA ILE A 83 11.56 -3.55 -8.10
C ILE A 83 10.05 -3.80 -8.10
N ASN A 84 9.54 -4.63 -7.18
CA ASN A 84 8.10 -4.93 -7.12
C ASN A 84 7.28 -3.70 -6.73
N PHE A 85 7.83 -2.84 -5.87
CA PHE A 85 7.20 -1.57 -5.55
C PHE A 85 7.00 -0.73 -6.81
N ALA A 86 8.05 -0.53 -7.62
CA ALA A 86 7.96 0.23 -8.86
C ALA A 86 7.00 -0.39 -9.89
N GLN A 87 6.94 -1.72 -9.98
CA GLN A 87 6.00 -2.42 -10.85
C GLN A 87 4.54 -2.19 -10.42
N ILE A 88 4.22 -2.39 -9.14
CA ILE A 88 2.87 -2.20 -8.60
C ILE A 88 2.49 -0.71 -8.69
N GLU A 89 3.43 0.20 -8.47
CA GLU A 89 3.24 1.65 -8.63
C GLU A 89 2.94 2.04 -10.08
N SER A 90 3.62 1.45 -11.05
CA SER A 90 3.34 1.66 -12.49
C SER A 90 1.93 1.23 -12.88
N ASP A 91 1.39 0.20 -12.22
CA ASP A 91 0.03 -0.29 -12.44
C ASP A 91 -1.06 0.48 -11.68
N PHE A 92 -0.72 1.59 -11.01
CA PHE A 92 -1.64 2.29 -10.11
C PHE A 92 -3.03 2.55 -10.71
N GLU A 93 -3.10 2.99 -11.95
CA GLU A 93 -4.39 3.31 -12.61
C GLU A 93 -5.30 2.07 -12.78
N LYS A 94 -4.73 0.86 -12.80
CA LYS A 94 -5.49 -0.39 -12.93
C LYS A 94 -6.12 -0.83 -11.62
N TRP A 95 -5.53 -0.46 -10.48
CA TRP A 95 -5.94 -1.02 -9.18
C TRP A 95 -6.33 0.02 -8.13
N LYS A 96 -6.07 1.32 -8.35
CA LYS A 96 -6.35 2.36 -7.36
C LYS A 96 -7.81 2.31 -6.89
N PRO A 97 -8.07 2.58 -5.60
CA PRO A 97 -9.44 2.75 -5.13
C PRO A 97 -10.08 3.96 -5.83
N ALA A 98 -11.40 3.94 -5.94
CA ALA A 98 -12.17 5.12 -6.33
C ALA A 98 -11.78 6.31 -5.45
N GLU A 99 -11.77 7.51 -6.02
CA GLU A 99 -11.29 8.70 -5.31
C GLU A 99 -12.14 8.96 -4.07
N VAL A 100 -11.51 8.90 -2.90
CA VAL A 100 -12.15 9.17 -1.62
C VAL A 100 -11.82 10.60 -1.25
N VAL A 101 -12.78 11.51 -1.45
CA VAL A 101 -12.68 12.87 -0.94
C VAL A 101 -12.94 12.83 0.57
N PRO A 102 -11.97 13.17 1.44
CA PRO A 102 -12.22 13.20 2.87
C PRO A 102 -13.28 14.27 3.17
N ALA A 103 -14.27 13.93 4.01
CA ALA A 103 -15.42 14.78 4.32
C ALA A 103 -15.08 16.18 4.91
N GLN A 104 -13.81 16.42 5.29
CA GLN A 104 -13.32 17.72 5.74
C GLN A 104 -12.94 18.68 4.59
N ALA A 105 -12.90 18.23 3.33
CA ALA A 105 -12.55 19.07 2.18
C ALA A 105 -13.72 19.94 1.64
N VAL A 106 -14.86 20.01 2.34
CA VAL A 106 -16.06 20.76 1.91
C VAL A 106 -16.33 21.98 2.81
N MET A 107 -15.32 22.53 3.47
CA MET A 107 -15.43 23.79 4.21
C MET A 107 -14.38 24.83 3.76
N LEU A 108 -14.45 25.22 2.49
CA LEU A 108 -13.94 26.49 1.97
C LEU A 108 -15.00 27.13 1.06
#